data_AF-A0A936B5M3-F1
#
_entry.id   AF-A0A936B5M3-F1
#
_cell.length_a   1.000
_cell.length_b   1.000
_cell.length_c   1.000
_cell.angle_alpha   90.00
_cell.angle_beta   90.00
_cell.angle_gamma   90.00
#
_symmetry.space_group_name_H-M   'P 1'
#
loop_
_entity.id
_entity.type
_entity.pdbx_description
1 polymer ?
#
loop_
_entity_poly.entity_id
_entity_poly.type
_entity_poly.pdbx_seq_one_letter_code
_entity_poly.pdbx_strand_id
1 'polypeptide(L)'
;MFRFLKLASAVLMAVALLGFVWLSASTPTQAAPTQAAPTADPTPLAFPDQRDSASTAVHWLIHTHQNDDGGYSNFSGGANLAPSAIGGTLDAVLALASVGYNPAASFMGRNTPIAYLQANAQALADYVSADGGQAGRALLALTAANQDPRTFGGYNLVLSTTAQLS
;
A
#
# COMPACT_ATOMS: atom_id res chain seq x y z
N MET A 1 -3.96 -57.11 23.60
CA MET A 1 -3.06 -57.77 24.55
C MET A 1 -2.81 -56.78 25.69
N PHE A 2 -3.38 -57.06 26.89
CA PHE A 2 -3.25 -56.41 28.22
C PHE A 2 -3.43 -54.87 28.34
N ARG A 3 -4.61 -54.33 28.73
CA ARG A 3 -5.16 -54.10 30.11
C ARG A 3 -4.15 -53.36 31.03
N PHE A 4 -4.44 -52.23 31.69
CA PHE A 4 -5.44 -52.05 32.75
C PHE A 4 -5.70 -50.57 33.10
N LEU A 5 -6.99 -50.28 33.33
CA LEU A 5 -7.53 -49.19 34.12
C LEU A 5 -7.37 -49.51 35.63
N LYS A 6 -6.94 -48.55 36.46
CA LYS A 6 -7.17 -48.49 37.92
C LYS A 6 -7.73 -47.09 38.22
N LEU A 7 -9.04 -46.88 38.43
CA LEU A 7 -9.87 -47.11 39.63
C LEU A 7 -9.41 -46.39 40.92
N ALA A 8 -10.26 -45.44 41.31
CA ALA A 8 -10.77 -45.13 42.64
C ALA A 8 -9.89 -44.39 43.67
N SER A 9 -10.38 -43.21 44.09
CA SER A 9 -10.85 -42.89 45.48
C SER A 9 -10.69 -41.38 45.70
N ALA A 10 -11.77 -40.60 45.74
CA ALA A 10 -12.65 -40.40 46.89
C ALA A 10 -12.01 -39.50 47.98
N VAL A 11 -12.66 -38.34 48.17
CA VAL A 11 -13.02 -37.73 49.47
C VAL A 11 -12.05 -36.69 50.11
N LEU A 12 -12.70 -35.66 50.69
CA LEU A 12 -12.26 -34.61 51.63
C LEU A 12 -11.54 -33.39 51.00
N MET A 13 -12.14 -32.21 50.82
CA MET A 13 -12.79 -31.28 51.77
C MET A 13 -11.84 -30.66 52.82
N ALA A 14 -11.96 -29.33 52.96
CA ALA A 14 -11.35 -28.39 53.93
C ALA A 14 -9.94 -27.86 53.56
N VAL A 15 -9.83 -26.65 53.01
CA VAL A 15 -9.78 -25.35 53.72
C VAL A 15 -8.53 -25.22 54.60
N ALA A 16 -7.57 -24.40 54.15
CA ALA A 16 -7.13 -23.19 54.87
C ALA A 16 -5.80 -22.66 54.31
N LEU A 17 -5.84 -21.37 53.98
CA LEU A 17 -4.77 -20.39 53.88
C LEU A 17 -3.34 -20.84 54.26
N LEU A 18 -2.38 -20.53 53.38
CA LEU A 18 -1.14 -19.85 53.76
C LEU A 18 -0.53 -19.23 52.48
N GLY A 19 -0.40 -17.91 52.50
CA GLY A 19 0.12 -17.12 51.39
C GLY A 19 1.57 -17.50 51.09
N PHE A 20 1.80 -18.02 49.90
CA PHE A 20 3.14 -18.12 49.33
C PHE A 20 3.48 -16.77 48.68
N VAL A 21 4.19 -15.94 49.45
CA VAL A 21 4.92 -14.79 48.91
C VAL A 21 6.03 -15.34 48.04
N TRP A 22 5.90 -15.17 46.72
CA TRP A 22 7.00 -15.40 45.79
C TRP A 22 8.04 -14.31 46.02
N LEU A 23 9.17 -14.67 46.60
CA LEU A 23 10.37 -13.84 46.66
C LEU A 23 10.97 -13.79 45.25
N SER A 24 10.55 -12.83 44.44
CA SER A 24 11.20 -12.54 43.16
C SER A 24 12.58 -11.95 43.45
N ALA A 25 13.63 -12.74 43.24
CA ALA A 25 14.99 -12.22 43.17
C ALA A 25 15.06 -11.23 41.99
N SER A 26 15.19 -9.93 42.29
CA SER A 26 15.45 -8.91 41.28
C SER A 26 16.84 -9.11 40.70
N THR A 27 16.92 -9.41 39.41
CA THR A 27 18.17 -9.29 38.65
C THR A 27 18.66 -7.84 38.75
N PRO A 28 19.94 -7.59 39.07
CA PRO A 28 20.45 -6.23 39.00
C PRO A 28 20.40 -5.77 37.54
N THR A 29 19.58 -4.74 37.27
CA THR A 29 19.59 -4.01 36.01
C THR A 29 20.98 -3.44 35.81
N GLN A 30 21.74 -4.04 34.88
CA GLN A 30 22.98 -3.45 34.42
C GLN A 30 22.62 -2.14 33.72
N ALA A 31 23.03 -1.01 34.30
CA ALA A 31 22.84 0.29 33.67
C ALA A 31 23.57 0.27 32.31
N ALA A 32 22.82 0.34 31.23
CA ALA A 32 23.39 0.53 29.90
C ALA A 32 24.24 1.82 29.93
N PRO A 33 25.44 1.84 29.32
CA PRO A 33 26.19 3.08 29.21
C PRO A 33 25.31 4.11 28.50
N THR A 34 25.10 5.26 29.13
CA THR A 34 24.45 6.41 28.50
C THR A 34 25.34 6.86 27.35
N GLN A 35 25.08 6.30 26.16
CA GLN A 35 25.62 6.84 24.93
C GLN A 35 25.00 8.23 24.79
N ALA A 36 25.83 9.27 24.78
CA ALA A 36 25.36 10.61 24.52
C ALA A 36 24.62 10.59 23.17
N ALA A 37 23.30 10.71 23.21
CA ALA A 37 22.53 10.96 22.00
C ALA A 37 23.13 12.25 21.40
N PRO A 38 23.49 12.28 20.10
CA PRO A 38 23.85 13.53 19.48
C PRO A 38 22.70 14.49 19.73
N THR A 39 22.99 15.67 20.29
CA THR A 39 22.03 16.77 20.39
C THR A 39 21.60 17.10 18.97
N ALA A 40 20.52 16.48 18.51
CA ALA A 40 19.87 16.83 17.27
C ALA A 40 19.40 18.27 17.44
N ASP A 41 20.04 19.17 16.71
CA ASP A 41 19.59 20.54 16.58
C ASP A 41 18.14 20.50 16.06
N PRO A 42 17.14 21.07 16.75
CA PRO A 42 15.74 20.98 16.36
C PRO A 42 15.41 21.81 15.12
N THR A 43 16.41 22.34 14.42
CA THR A 43 16.27 23.00 13.12
C THR A 43 15.43 22.09 12.24
N PRO A 44 14.15 22.45 11.94
CA PRO A 44 13.33 21.65 11.04
C PRO A 44 14.13 21.48 9.76
N LEU A 45 14.24 20.25 9.24
CA LEU A 45 14.76 20.04 7.91
C LEU A 45 13.95 20.93 6.97
N ALA A 46 14.55 22.04 6.55
CA ALA A 46 13.95 22.91 5.56
C ALA A 46 13.97 22.11 4.27
N PHE A 47 12.87 21.43 3.99
CA PHE A 47 12.68 20.89 2.66
C PHE A 47 12.55 22.11 1.73
N PRO A 48 13.50 22.35 0.80
CA PRO A 48 13.34 23.41 -0.20
C PRO A 48 11.98 23.23 -0.88
N ASP A 49 11.32 24.33 -1.25
CA ASP A 49 9.89 24.39 -1.57
C ASP A 49 9.37 23.09 -2.24
N GLN A 50 8.82 22.19 -1.41
CA GLN A 50 8.43 20.86 -1.85
C GLN A 50 7.30 20.93 -2.86
N ARG A 51 6.50 21.98 -2.81
CA ARG A 51 5.36 22.17 -3.71
C ARG A 51 5.85 22.56 -5.09
N ASP A 52 6.82 23.47 -5.19
CA ASP A 52 7.43 23.85 -6.47
C ASP A 52 8.17 22.67 -7.12
N SER A 53 8.90 21.91 -6.31
CA SER A 53 9.59 20.70 -6.76
C SER A 53 8.61 19.65 -7.29
N ALA A 54 7.52 19.39 -6.56
CA ALA A 54 6.46 18.47 -6.98
C ALA A 54 5.75 18.95 -8.26
N SER A 55 5.41 20.23 -8.35
CA SER A 55 4.78 20.84 -9.53
C SER A 55 5.65 20.70 -10.77
N THR A 56 6.96 20.95 -10.63
CA THR A 56 7.93 20.78 -11.72
C THR A 56 8.06 19.32 -12.15
N ALA A 57 8.09 18.39 -11.19
CA ALA A 57 8.12 16.95 -11.49
C ALA A 57 6.86 16.48 -12.22
N VAL A 58 5.68 16.97 -11.84
CA VAL A 58 4.41 16.68 -12.54
C VAL A 58 4.45 17.21 -13.97
N HIS A 59 4.89 18.45 -14.15
CA HIS A 59 5.02 19.04 -15.48
C HIS A 59 5.94 18.21 -16.37
N TRP A 60 7.10 17.78 -15.85
CA TRP A 60 8.04 16.94 -16.60
C TRP A 60 7.46 15.55 -16.90
N LEU A 61 6.84 14.89 -15.92
CA LEU A 61 6.19 13.59 -16.11
C LEU A 61 5.15 13.66 -17.23
N ILE A 62 4.25 14.64 -17.18
CA ILE A 62 3.17 14.76 -18.17
C ILE A 62 3.74 15.19 -19.52
N HIS A 63 4.61 16.18 -19.58
CA HIS A 63 5.11 16.72 -20.85
C HIS A 63 6.05 15.74 -21.57
N THR A 64 6.95 15.09 -20.83
CA THR A 64 8.05 14.31 -21.39
C THR A 64 7.79 12.81 -21.41
N HIS A 65 6.92 12.26 -20.55
CA HIS A 65 6.77 10.81 -20.41
C HIS A 65 5.39 10.25 -20.73
N GLN A 66 4.34 11.09 -20.79
CA GLN A 66 3.01 10.64 -21.18
C GLN A 66 2.93 10.38 -22.68
N ASN A 67 2.40 9.22 -23.06
CA ASN A 67 2.09 8.89 -24.44
C ASN A 67 0.85 9.66 -24.92
N ASP A 68 0.64 9.71 -26.24
CA ASP A 68 -0.45 10.49 -26.83
C ASP A 68 -1.84 9.94 -26.47
N ASP A 69 -1.93 8.66 -26.14
CA ASP A 69 -3.15 7.98 -25.65
C ASP A 69 -3.48 8.32 -24.18
N GLY A 70 -2.63 9.08 -23.51
CA GLY A 70 -2.76 9.46 -22.10
C GLY A 70 -2.13 8.47 -21.12
N GLY A 71 -1.65 7.32 -21.60
CA GLY A 71 -1.00 6.29 -20.79
C GLY A 71 0.51 6.49 -20.63
N TYR A 72 1.11 5.59 -19.86
CA TYR A 72 2.55 5.54 -19.60
C TYR A 72 3.05 4.11 -19.76
N SER A 73 4.27 3.94 -20.25
CA SER A 73 4.95 2.64 -20.24
C SER A 73 5.43 2.27 -18.83
N ASN A 74 5.72 0.98 -18.58
CA ASN A 74 6.17 0.53 -17.25
C ASN A 74 7.51 1.15 -16.81
N PHE A 75 8.39 1.45 -17.77
CA PHE A 75 9.69 2.06 -17.55
C PHE A 75 9.92 3.11 -18.63
N SER A 76 9.42 4.32 -18.40
CA SER A 76 9.43 5.36 -19.43
C SER A 76 10.83 5.94 -19.64
N GLY A 77 11.36 5.77 -20.85
CA GLY A 77 12.50 6.54 -21.36
C GLY A 77 12.09 7.86 -22.04
N GLY A 78 10.78 8.14 -22.14
CA GLY A 78 10.20 9.26 -22.85
C GLY A 78 8.86 8.90 -23.51
N ALA A 79 8.08 9.92 -23.85
CA ALA A 79 6.78 9.79 -24.51
C ALA A 79 6.91 9.06 -25.85
N ASN A 80 6.01 8.11 -26.08
CA ASN A 80 5.86 7.30 -27.28
C ASN A 80 7.09 6.46 -27.66
N LEU A 81 8.09 6.33 -26.77
CA LEU A 81 9.26 5.45 -26.98
C LEU A 81 8.96 3.98 -26.66
N ALA A 82 7.88 3.72 -25.92
CA ALA A 82 7.34 2.39 -25.66
C ALA A 82 5.81 2.46 -25.53
N PRO A 83 5.08 1.37 -25.82
CA PRO A 83 3.63 1.33 -25.64
C PRO A 83 3.21 1.64 -24.21
N SER A 84 2.06 2.29 -24.06
CA SER A 84 1.42 2.46 -22.76
C SER A 84 1.09 1.09 -22.15
N ALA A 85 1.19 1.01 -20.83
CA ALA A 85 0.90 -0.19 -20.06
C ALA A 85 0.03 0.15 -18.86
N ILE A 86 -0.80 -0.82 -18.44
CA ILE A 86 -1.66 -0.67 -17.25
C ILE A 86 -0.82 -0.32 -16.01
N GLY A 87 0.24 -1.09 -15.74
CA GLY A 87 1.11 -0.89 -14.57
C GLY A 87 1.72 0.52 -14.51
N GLY A 88 2.44 0.92 -15.56
CA GLY A 88 3.04 2.25 -15.64
C GLY A 88 2.02 3.39 -15.57
N THR A 89 0.83 3.21 -16.15
CA THR A 89 -0.23 4.22 -16.06
C THR A 89 -0.82 4.32 -14.66
N LEU A 90 -1.01 3.21 -13.95
CA LEU A 90 -1.45 3.22 -12.54
C LEU A 90 -0.41 3.87 -11.63
N ASP A 91 0.88 3.63 -11.88
CA ASP A 91 1.97 4.29 -11.14
C ASP A 91 1.95 5.81 -11.36
N ALA A 92 1.72 6.26 -12.60
CA ALA A 92 1.55 7.68 -12.90
C ALA A 92 0.31 8.28 -12.22
N VAL A 93 -0.82 7.56 -12.19
CA VAL A 93 -2.03 7.99 -11.46
C VAL A 93 -1.74 8.22 -9.98
N LEU A 94 -1.05 7.29 -9.33
CA LEU A 94 -0.67 7.42 -7.92
C LEU A 94 0.29 8.59 -7.70
N ALA A 95 1.30 8.75 -8.56
CA ALA A 95 2.26 9.85 -8.47
C ALA A 95 1.55 11.21 -8.57
N LEU A 96 0.68 11.39 -9.55
CA LEU A 96 -0.09 12.63 -9.74
C LEU A 96 -1.01 12.90 -8.54
N ALA A 97 -1.78 11.90 -8.10
CA ALA A 97 -2.69 12.05 -6.98
C ALA A 97 -1.97 12.35 -5.66
N SER A 98 -0.77 11.82 -5.45
CA SER A 98 0.02 12.02 -4.22
C SER A 98 0.40 13.47 -3.95
N VAL A 99 0.45 14.28 -5.01
CA VAL A 99 0.76 15.72 -4.96
C VAL A 99 -0.48 16.60 -5.22
N GLY A 100 -1.67 16.00 -5.18
CA GLY A 100 -2.96 16.71 -5.29
C GLY A 100 -3.42 17.01 -6.72
N TYR A 101 -2.74 16.48 -7.75
CA TYR A 101 -3.21 16.62 -9.14
C TYR A 101 -4.30 15.59 -9.43
N ASN A 102 -5.36 16.02 -10.12
CA ASN A 102 -6.45 15.13 -10.53
C ASN A 102 -6.07 14.35 -11.81
N PRO A 103 -5.85 13.03 -11.74
CA PRO A 103 -5.45 12.22 -12.91
C PRO A 103 -6.56 12.02 -13.94
N ALA A 104 -7.80 12.42 -13.63
CA ALA A 104 -8.93 12.42 -14.57
C ALA A 104 -9.11 13.75 -15.30
N ALA A 105 -8.40 14.82 -14.90
CA ALA A 105 -8.46 16.12 -15.55
C ALA A 105 -7.43 16.23 -16.68
N SER A 106 -7.82 16.83 -17.81
CA SER A 106 -6.87 17.14 -18.87
C SER A 106 -5.88 18.20 -18.41
N PHE A 107 -4.60 17.93 -18.66
CA PHE A 107 -3.51 18.87 -18.43
C PHE A 107 -2.88 19.21 -19.79
N MET A 108 -2.73 20.50 -20.09
CA MET A 108 -2.18 20.98 -21.37
C MET A 108 -2.91 20.46 -22.63
N GLY A 109 -4.21 20.18 -22.52
CA GLY A 109 -5.00 19.63 -23.63
C GLY A 109 -4.67 18.18 -24.00
N ARG A 110 -3.92 17.45 -23.16
CA ARG A 110 -3.59 16.04 -23.39
C ARG A 110 -4.69 15.12 -22.88
N ASN A 111 -4.70 13.89 -23.42
CA ASN A 111 -5.49 12.78 -22.87
C ASN A 111 -5.07 12.48 -21.43
N THR A 112 -5.97 11.86 -20.67
CA THR A 112 -5.74 11.62 -19.24
C THR A 112 -5.36 10.17 -18.97
N PRO A 113 -4.58 9.90 -17.91
CA PRO A 113 -4.32 8.54 -17.44
C PRO A 113 -5.61 7.73 -17.22
N ILE A 114 -6.65 8.37 -16.69
CA ILE A 114 -7.94 7.71 -16.48
C ILE A 114 -8.64 7.39 -17.81
N ALA A 115 -8.58 8.28 -18.80
CA ALA A 115 -9.13 8.00 -20.13
C ALA A 115 -8.43 6.80 -20.79
N TYR A 116 -7.10 6.70 -20.67
CA TYR A 116 -6.36 5.52 -21.14
C TYR A 116 -6.84 4.24 -20.44
N LEU A 117 -6.95 4.25 -19.11
CA LEU A 117 -7.40 3.08 -18.35
C LEU A 117 -8.84 2.68 -18.69
N GLN A 118 -9.72 3.64 -18.94
CA GLN A 118 -11.10 3.39 -19.40
C GLN A 118 -11.13 2.76 -20.80
N ALA A 119 -10.33 3.28 -21.73
CA ALA A 119 -10.21 2.73 -23.08
C ALA A 119 -9.62 1.30 -23.08
N ASN A 120 -8.88 0.95 -22.02
CA ASN A 120 -8.22 -0.35 -21.84
C ASN A 120 -8.80 -1.16 -20.67
N ALA A 121 -10.11 -1.00 -20.39
CA ALA A 121 -10.74 -1.55 -19.20
C ALA A 121 -10.64 -3.09 -19.08
N GLN A 122 -10.72 -3.84 -20.19
CA GLN A 122 -10.51 -5.29 -20.17
C GLN A 122 -9.08 -5.65 -19.73
N ALA A 123 -8.07 -4.99 -20.30
CA ALA A 123 -6.68 -5.22 -19.92
C ALA A 123 -6.41 -4.85 -18.46
N LEU A 124 -7.08 -3.81 -17.94
CA LEU A 124 -7.07 -3.47 -16.53
C LEU A 124 -7.71 -4.57 -15.67
N ALA A 125 -8.83 -5.15 -16.09
CA ALA A 125 -9.47 -6.25 -15.37
C ALA A 125 -8.60 -7.51 -15.33
N ASP A 126 -7.92 -7.83 -16.45
CA ASP A 126 -6.97 -8.93 -16.53
C ASP A 126 -5.78 -8.70 -15.60
N TYR A 127 -5.23 -7.48 -15.61
CA TYR A 127 -4.15 -7.05 -14.72
C TYR A 127 -4.55 -7.18 -13.23
N VAL A 128 -5.73 -6.68 -12.85
CA VAL A 128 -6.26 -6.81 -11.47
C VAL A 128 -6.39 -8.28 -11.06
N SER A 129 -6.79 -9.15 -11.98
CA SER A 129 -7.06 -10.55 -11.70
C SER A 129 -5.82 -11.44 -11.65
N ALA A 130 -4.65 -10.92 -12.03
CA ALA A 130 -3.40 -11.69 -12.08
C ALA A 130 -2.82 -12.00 -10.70
N ASP A 131 -2.76 -11.03 -9.79
CA ASP A 131 -2.31 -11.22 -8.40
C ASP A 131 -2.78 -10.11 -7.45
N GLY A 132 -2.66 -10.36 -6.14
CA GLY A 132 -3.16 -9.47 -5.09
C GLY A 132 -2.44 -8.12 -5.03
N GLY A 133 -1.17 -8.06 -5.43
CA GLY A 133 -0.40 -6.81 -5.51
C GLY A 133 -0.89 -5.93 -6.66
N GLN A 134 -1.14 -6.53 -7.82
CA GLN A 134 -1.72 -5.84 -8.98
C GLN A 134 -3.12 -5.32 -8.67
N ALA A 135 -3.97 -6.16 -8.07
CA ALA A 135 -5.28 -5.79 -7.58
C ALA A 135 -5.23 -4.59 -6.62
N GLY A 136 -4.44 -4.69 -5.55
CA GLY A 136 -4.31 -3.63 -4.54
C GLY A 136 -3.85 -2.31 -5.15
N ARG A 137 -2.85 -2.36 -6.04
CA ARG A 137 -2.32 -1.18 -6.74
C ARG A 137 -3.38 -0.51 -7.61
N ALA A 138 -4.12 -1.28 -8.40
CA ALA A 138 -5.17 -0.76 -9.27
C ALA A 138 -6.30 -0.09 -8.47
N LEU A 139 -6.79 -0.74 -7.41
CA LEU A 139 -7.83 -0.19 -6.56
C LEU A 139 -7.39 1.10 -5.86
N LEU A 140 -6.15 1.15 -5.37
CA LEU A 140 -5.60 2.35 -4.72
C LEU A 140 -5.49 3.52 -5.72
N ALA A 141 -4.96 3.26 -6.92
CA ALA A 141 -4.81 4.28 -7.95
C ALA A 141 -6.17 4.85 -8.39
N LEU A 142 -7.16 4.00 -8.66
CA LEU A 142 -8.51 4.44 -9.03
C LEU A 142 -9.15 5.27 -7.93
N THR A 143 -9.04 4.82 -6.67
CA THR A 143 -9.57 5.55 -5.52
C THR A 143 -8.88 6.91 -5.35
N ALA A 144 -7.56 6.97 -5.50
CA ALA A 144 -6.79 8.21 -5.43
C ALA A 144 -7.16 9.20 -6.54
N ALA A 145 -7.61 8.70 -7.69
CA ALA A 145 -8.15 9.48 -8.80
C ALA A 145 -9.68 9.74 -8.69
N ASN A 146 -10.28 9.47 -7.53
CA ASN A 146 -11.71 9.63 -7.26
C ASN A 146 -12.60 8.87 -8.27
N GLN A 147 -12.15 7.70 -8.72
CA GLN A 147 -12.91 6.77 -9.56
C GLN A 147 -13.49 5.63 -8.69
N ASP A 148 -14.68 5.15 -9.03
CA ASP A 148 -15.26 3.97 -8.35
C ASP A 148 -14.79 2.67 -9.01
N PRO A 149 -13.93 1.86 -8.35
CA PRO A 149 -13.46 0.60 -8.90
C PRO A 149 -14.55 -0.48 -9.03
N ARG A 150 -15.74 -0.29 -8.42
CA ARG A 150 -16.87 -1.22 -8.54
C ARG A 150 -17.62 -1.09 -9.87
N THR A 151 -17.42 0.02 -10.58
CA THR A 151 -18.09 0.30 -11.85
C THR A 151 -17.13 0.81 -12.93
N PHE A 152 -15.82 0.69 -12.72
CA PHE A 152 -14.83 1.29 -13.62
C PHE A 152 -14.76 0.52 -14.95
N GLY A 153 -14.95 1.24 -16.06
CA GLY A 153 -14.89 0.65 -17.41
C GLY A 153 -15.88 -0.49 -17.65
N GLY A 154 -16.98 -0.55 -16.87
CA GLY A 154 -17.96 -1.64 -16.92
C GLY A 154 -17.61 -2.86 -16.06
N TYR A 155 -16.51 -2.84 -15.32
CA TYR A 155 -16.07 -3.94 -14.45
C TYR A 155 -16.24 -3.59 -12.97
N ASN A 156 -16.52 -4.61 -12.16
CA ASN A 156 -16.37 -4.53 -10.71
C ASN A 156 -15.03 -5.16 -10.32
N LEU A 157 -13.99 -4.33 -10.30
CA LEU A 157 -12.61 -4.74 -10.05
C LEU A 157 -12.38 -5.21 -8.60
N VAL A 158 -13.29 -4.86 -7.68
CA VAL A 158 -13.23 -5.31 -6.29
C VAL A 158 -13.57 -6.80 -6.16
N LEU A 159 -14.44 -7.35 -7.02
CA LEU A 159 -14.76 -8.78 -6.98
C LEU A 159 -13.55 -9.65 -7.31
N SER A 160 -12.70 -9.21 -8.26
CA SER A 160 -11.48 -9.92 -8.64
C SER A 160 -10.51 -10.13 -7.47
N THR A 161 -10.52 -9.25 -6.46
CA THR A 161 -9.64 -9.40 -5.28
C THR A 161 -10.15 -10.46 -4.31
N THR A 162 -11.47 -10.67 -4.25
CA THR A 162 -12.07 -11.72 -3.42
C THR A 162 -11.88 -13.11 -4.01
N ALA A 163 -11.86 -13.22 -5.34
CA ALA A 163 -11.59 -14.49 -6.03
C ALA A 163 -10.14 -15.00 -5.83
N GLN A 164 -9.19 -14.11 -5.52
CA GLN A 164 -7.81 -14.48 -5.22
C GLN A 164 -7.58 -14.88 -3.75
N LEU A 165 -8.58 -14.69 -2.88
CA LEU A 165 -8.51 -15.03 -1.45
C LEU A 165 -9.20 -16.37 -1.12
N SER A 166 -9.77 -17.06 -2.11
CA SER A 166 -10.35 -18.40 -1.99
C SER A 166 -9.41 -19.47 -2.51
#